data_AF-A0A258LKV4-F1
#
_entry.id   AF-A0A258LKV4-F1
#
_cell.length_a   1.000
_cell.length_b   1.000
_cell.length_c   1.000
_cell.angle_alpha   90.00
_cell.angle_beta   90.00
_cell.angle_gamma   90.00
#
_symmetry.space_group_name_H-M   'P 1'
#
loop_
_entity.id
_entity.type
_entity.pdbx_description
1 polymer ?
#
loop_
_entity_poly.entity_id
_entity_poly.type
_entity_poly.pdbx_seq_one_letter_code
_entity_poly.pdbx_strand_id
1 'polypeptide(L)'
;MKKELRDELLPFPNAYFHDWWMGYVATNLGSIDFINESLVKYRQHQKADTNILKRKRDNTLRNPLSAAMKYERKMLWIKSCVDYPKNKNPEFIQNLYAEFQKNKEEYISFGLAKLIYKNRRILFSINKKSSFSKLNFTLKELWGGKIRRIF
;
A
#
# COMPACT_ATOMS: atom_id res chain seq x y z
N MET A 1 -3.97 -11.33 -20.32
CA MET A 1 -4.92 -11.04 -19.24
C MET A 1 -6.30 -11.53 -19.68
N LYS A 2 -7.07 -12.21 -18.82
CA LYS A 2 -8.45 -12.61 -19.15
C LYS A 2 -9.28 -11.34 -19.44
N LYS A 3 -10.15 -11.38 -20.46
CA LYS A 3 -10.96 -10.21 -20.85
C LYS A 3 -11.85 -9.74 -19.71
N GLU A 4 -12.45 -10.66 -18.97
CA GLU A 4 -13.29 -10.40 -17.80
C GLU A 4 -12.58 -9.56 -16.72
N LEU A 5 -11.29 -9.78 -16.48
CA LEU A 5 -10.54 -9.02 -15.48
C LEU A 5 -10.42 -7.53 -15.88
N ARG A 6 -10.36 -7.23 -17.18
CA ARG A 6 -10.26 -5.84 -17.66
C ARG A 6 -11.46 -5.02 -17.19
N ASP A 7 -12.66 -5.59 -17.30
CA ASP A 7 -13.91 -4.89 -17.00
C ASP A 7 -14.06 -4.66 -15.49
N GLU A 8 -13.46 -5.54 -14.68
CA GLU A 8 -13.41 -5.41 -13.20
C GLU A 8 -12.34 -4.40 -12.72
N LEU A 9 -11.34 -4.11 -13.55
CA LEU A 9 -10.27 -3.17 -13.21
C LEU A 9 -10.65 -1.72 -13.46
N LEU A 10 -11.58 -1.48 -14.38
CA LEU A 10 -11.93 -0.15 -14.87
C LEU A 10 -13.22 0.37 -14.22
N PRO A 11 -13.31 1.70 -13.95
CA PRO A 11 -12.22 2.66 -14.04
C PRO A 11 -11.17 2.42 -12.94
N PHE A 12 -9.92 2.74 -13.23
CA PHE A 12 -8.89 2.74 -12.18
C PHE A 12 -9.28 3.76 -11.11
N PRO A 13 -9.21 3.41 -9.81
CA PRO A 13 -9.42 4.38 -8.76
C PRO A 13 -8.35 5.47 -8.89
N ASN A 14 -8.71 6.71 -8.60
CA ASN A 14 -7.74 7.81 -8.46
C ASN A 14 -6.97 7.67 -7.13
N ALA A 15 -6.36 6.51 -6.94
CA ALA A 15 -5.65 6.11 -5.76
C ALA A 15 -4.35 5.42 -6.15
N TYR A 16 -3.34 5.58 -5.29
CA TYR A 16 -2.02 4.94 -5.36
C TYR A 16 -1.49 4.55 -6.75
N PHE A 17 -1.02 3.32 -6.97
CA PHE A 17 -0.46 2.85 -8.24
C PHE A 17 -1.42 1.87 -8.92
N HIS A 18 -1.61 2.01 -10.24
CA HIS A 18 -2.48 1.12 -11.01
C HIS A 18 -2.06 -0.36 -10.91
N ASP A 19 -0.77 -0.65 -10.86
CA ASP A 19 -0.27 -2.03 -10.71
C ASP A 19 -0.70 -2.68 -9.39
N TRP A 20 -0.80 -1.89 -8.32
CA TRP A 20 -1.28 -2.38 -7.02
C TRP A 20 -2.77 -2.66 -7.07
N TRP A 21 -3.55 -1.79 -7.73
CA TRP A 21 -4.96 -2.03 -7.99
C TRP A 21 -5.18 -3.31 -8.81
N MET A 22 -4.39 -3.50 -9.86
CA MET A 22 -4.46 -4.70 -10.68
C MET A 22 -4.20 -5.97 -9.88
N GLY A 23 -3.14 -5.97 -9.07
CA GLY A 23 -2.86 -7.10 -8.17
C GLY A 23 -3.98 -7.35 -7.16
N TYR A 24 -4.53 -6.28 -6.57
CA TYR A 24 -5.61 -6.38 -5.58
C TYR A 24 -6.89 -6.97 -6.17
N VAL A 25 -7.38 -6.45 -7.29
CA VAL A 25 -8.58 -6.97 -7.98
C VAL A 25 -8.36 -8.40 -8.45
N ALA A 26 -7.22 -8.69 -9.09
CA ALA A 26 -6.92 -10.03 -9.60
C ALA A 26 -6.90 -11.09 -8.48
N THR A 27 -6.31 -10.76 -7.32
CA THR A 27 -6.27 -11.68 -6.16
C THR A 27 -7.61 -11.82 -5.46
N ASN A 28 -8.53 -10.86 -5.59
CA ASN A 28 -9.90 -11.00 -5.12
C ASN A 28 -10.77 -11.86 -6.06
N LEU A 29 -10.47 -11.90 -7.35
CA LEU A 29 -11.21 -12.71 -8.33
C LEU A 29 -10.62 -14.11 -8.56
N GLY A 30 -9.32 -14.29 -8.26
CA GLY A 30 -8.61 -15.53 -8.53
C GLY A 30 -7.27 -15.61 -7.81
N SER A 31 -6.27 -16.17 -8.49
CA SER A 31 -4.88 -16.28 -8.05
C SER A 31 -3.95 -15.63 -9.08
N ILE A 32 -2.74 -15.28 -8.64
CA ILE A 32 -1.66 -14.82 -9.51
C ILE A 32 -0.57 -15.87 -9.44
N ASP A 33 -0.13 -16.33 -10.59
CA ASP A 33 1.03 -17.21 -10.75
C ASP A 33 2.16 -16.45 -11.45
N PHE A 34 3.39 -16.98 -11.39
CA PHE A 34 4.55 -16.36 -12.01
C PHE A 34 5.41 -17.38 -12.76
N ILE A 35 5.99 -16.94 -13.87
CA ILE A 35 7.00 -17.69 -14.61
C ILE A 35 8.36 -17.14 -14.21
N ASN A 36 9.27 -18.01 -13.75
CA ASN A 36 10.61 -17.63 -13.33
C ASN A 36 11.57 -17.46 -14.52
N GLU A 37 11.14 -16.71 -15.54
CA GLU A 37 11.89 -16.45 -16.77
C GLU A 37 11.83 -14.97 -17.13
N SER A 38 12.94 -14.45 -17.64
CA SER A 38 13.03 -13.04 -18.05
C SER A 38 12.37 -12.85 -19.42
N LEU A 39 11.09 -12.49 -19.44
CA LEU A 39 10.32 -12.33 -20.69
C LEU A 39 10.47 -10.96 -21.36
N VAL A 40 10.92 -9.94 -20.62
CA VAL A 40 11.02 -8.55 -21.12
C VAL A 40 12.26 -7.86 -20.59
N LYS A 41 12.82 -6.92 -21.36
CA LYS A 41 13.88 -6.02 -20.90
C LYS A 41 13.24 -4.80 -20.22
N TYR A 42 13.64 -4.48 -18.99
CA TYR A 42 13.15 -3.30 -18.28
C TYR A 42 13.71 -2.01 -18.89
N ARG A 43 12.83 -1.08 -19.27
CA ARG A 43 13.22 0.23 -19.79
C ARG A 43 13.45 1.19 -18.62
N GLN A 44 14.67 1.70 -18.48
CA GLN A 44 15.01 2.68 -17.45
C GLN A 44 15.32 4.05 -18.05
N HIS A 45 14.55 5.07 -17.64
CA HIS A 45 14.80 6.49 -17.94
C HIS A 45 15.45 7.21 -16.74
N GLN A 46 16.06 8.38 -16.97
CA GLN A 46 16.74 9.15 -15.91
C GLN A 46 15.81 9.55 -14.76
N LYS A 47 14.54 9.83 -15.08
CA LYS A 47 13.49 10.17 -14.10
C LYS A 47 12.74 8.96 -13.53
N ALA A 48 13.13 7.73 -13.85
CA ALA A 48 12.45 6.54 -13.34
C ALA A 48 12.66 6.38 -11.82
N ASP A 49 11.58 6.05 -11.09
CA ASP A 49 11.61 5.82 -9.65
C ASP A 49 12.40 4.57 -9.26
N THR A 50 12.48 3.59 -10.15
CA THR A 50 13.33 2.40 -10.01
C THR A 50 14.69 2.64 -10.68
N ASN A 51 15.78 2.51 -9.92
CA ASN A 51 17.16 2.70 -10.41
C ASN A 51 18.00 1.46 -10.16
N ILE A 52 17.66 0.39 -10.88
CA ILE A 52 18.38 -0.89 -10.84
C ILE A 52 19.85 -0.68 -11.25
N LEU A 53 20.09 0.19 -12.24
CA LEU A 53 21.43 0.51 -12.74
C LEU A 53 22.25 1.45 -11.82
N LYS A 54 21.72 1.84 -10.64
CA LYS A 54 22.38 2.73 -9.66
C LYS A 54 22.99 4.02 -10.24
N ARG A 55 22.39 4.56 -11.31
CA ARG A 55 22.82 5.81 -11.94
C ARG A 55 22.69 6.99 -10.98
N LYS A 56 23.60 7.97 -11.06
CA LYS A 56 23.47 9.24 -10.30
C LYS A 56 22.15 9.91 -10.65
N ARG A 57 21.37 10.24 -9.63
CA ARG A 57 20.11 10.97 -9.77
C ARG A 57 20.32 12.38 -9.28
N ASP A 58 19.75 13.33 -10.01
CA ASP A 58 19.58 14.66 -9.50
C ASP A 58 18.42 14.65 -8.48
N ASN A 59 18.76 14.79 -7.21
CA ASN A 59 17.79 14.80 -6.11
C ASN A 59 17.33 16.22 -5.76
N THR A 60 17.88 17.26 -6.41
CA THR A 60 17.54 18.67 -6.12
C THR A 60 16.06 18.99 -6.35
N LEU A 61 15.40 18.24 -7.24
CA LEU A 61 13.99 18.41 -7.58
C LEU A 61 13.03 17.50 -6.78
N ARG A 62 13.54 16.66 -5.87
CA ARG A 62 12.68 15.75 -5.10
C ARG A 62 12.15 16.46 -3.87
N ASN A 63 10.92 16.97 -3.94
CA ASN A 63 10.15 17.35 -2.75
C ASN A 63 9.47 16.10 -2.18
N PRO A 64 9.97 15.52 -1.06
CA PRO A 64 9.33 14.38 -0.46
C PRO A 64 7.96 14.80 0.09
N LEU A 65 6.95 13.96 -0.13
CA LEU A 65 5.65 14.15 0.51
C LEU A 65 5.80 14.19 2.04
N SER A 66 5.08 15.11 2.68
CA SER A 66 4.99 15.20 4.14
C SER A 66 4.41 13.92 4.74
N ALA A 67 4.60 13.73 6.05
CA ALA A 67 4.03 12.57 6.75
C ALA A 67 2.50 12.54 6.64
N ALA A 68 1.85 13.70 6.75
CA ALA A 68 0.41 13.86 6.54
C ALA A 68 -0.03 13.45 5.12
N MET A 69 0.62 13.97 4.07
CA MET A 69 0.27 13.63 2.68
C MET A 69 0.45 12.14 2.38
N LYS A 70 1.52 11.52 2.91
CA LYS A 70 1.73 10.07 2.80
C LYS A 70 0.61 9.28 3.46
N TYR A 71 0.15 9.74 4.62
CA TYR A 71 -0.95 9.12 5.36
C TYR A 71 -2.28 9.24 4.60
N GLU A 72 -2.60 10.41 4.06
CA GLU A 72 -3.81 10.63 3.25
C GLU A 72 -3.84 9.75 2.00
N ARG A 73 -2.72 9.64 1.27
CA ARG A 73 -2.62 8.73 0.12
C ARG A 73 -2.84 7.28 0.51
N LYS A 74 -2.34 6.84 1.69
CA LYS A 74 -2.58 5.50 2.21
C LYS A 74 -4.06 5.30 2.56
N MET A 75 -4.71 6.30 3.16
CA MET A 75 -6.13 6.25 3.50
C MET A 75 -7.02 6.18 2.24
N LEU A 76 -6.69 6.94 1.20
CA LEU A 76 -7.39 6.89 -0.09
C LEU A 76 -7.24 5.53 -0.78
N TRP A 77 -6.05 4.93 -0.68
CA TRP A 77 -5.82 3.57 -1.16
C TRP A 77 -6.68 2.54 -0.43
N ILE A 78 -6.68 2.55 0.91
CA ILE A 78 -7.49 1.61 1.70
C ILE A 78 -8.97 1.84 1.44
N LYS A 79 -9.41 3.08 1.26
CA LYS A 79 -10.78 3.39 0.86
C LYS A 79 -11.13 2.71 -0.48
N SER A 80 -10.25 2.82 -1.47
CA SER A 80 -10.45 2.15 -2.77
C SER A 80 -10.54 0.63 -2.64
N CYS A 81 -9.77 0.04 -1.72
CA CYS A 81 -9.90 -1.37 -1.37
C CYS A 81 -11.27 -1.69 -0.75
N VAL A 82 -11.76 -0.87 0.20
CA VAL A 82 -13.09 -1.07 0.82
C VAL A 82 -14.22 -0.98 -0.19
N ASP A 83 -14.15 0.02 -1.07
CA ASP A 83 -15.21 0.32 -2.05
C ASP A 83 -15.29 -0.76 -3.16
N TYR A 84 -14.31 -1.67 -3.25
CA TYR A 84 -14.34 -2.77 -4.20
C TYR A 84 -15.40 -3.82 -3.79
N PRO A 85 -16.43 -4.09 -4.62
CA PRO A 85 -17.59 -4.88 -4.21
C PRO A 85 -17.28 -6.38 -4.06
N LYS A 86 -16.27 -6.90 -4.78
CA LYS A 86 -15.95 -8.34 -4.83
C LYS A 86 -14.80 -8.72 -3.91
N ASN A 87 -14.72 -8.06 -2.75
CA ASN A 87 -13.70 -8.37 -1.75
C ASN A 87 -13.86 -9.79 -1.20
N LYS A 88 -12.78 -10.57 -1.22
CA LYS A 88 -12.72 -11.89 -0.56
C LYS A 88 -12.82 -11.80 0.97
N ASN A 89 -12.32 -10.70 1.55
CA ASN A 89 -12.29 -10.47 2.99
C ASN A 89 -12.79 -9.06 3.32
N PRO A 90 -14.09 -8.76 3.09
CA PRO A 90 -14.63 -7.41 3.24
C PRO A 90 -14.55 -6.91 4.68
N GLU A 91 -14.85 -7.76 5.66
CA GLU A 91 -14.82 -7.42 7.09
C GLU A 91 -13.42 -6.96 7.53
N PHE A 92 -12.37 -7.66 7.10
CA PHE A 92 -10.99 -7.30 7.45
C PHE A 92 -10.62 -5.92 6.90
N ILE A 93 -10.95 -5.65 5.63
CA ILE A 93 -10.60 -4.39 4.97
C ILE A 93 -11.42 -3.22 5.53
N GLN A 94 -12.70 -3.45 5.86
CA GLN A 94 -13.55 -2.47 6.54
C GLN A 94 -13.02 -2.14 7.94
N ASN A 95 -12.67 -3.16 8.74
CA ASN A 95 -12.08 -2.96 10.07
C ASN A 95 -10.75 -2.21 9.98
N LEU A 96 -9.91 -2.54 8.99
CA LEU A 96 -8.67 -1.81 8.74
C LEU A 96 -8.95 -0.34 8.44
N TYR A 97 -9.89 -0.05 7.54
CA TYR A 97 -10.25 1.32 7.19
C TYR A 97 -10.79 2.12 8.37
N ALA A 98 -11.67 1.52 9.18
CA ALA A 98 -12.22 2.16 10.38
C ALA A 98 -11.11 2.54 11.38
N GLU A 99 -10.13 1.67 11.59
CA GLU A 99 -8.98 1.99 12.46
C GLU A 99 -8.08 3.10 11.87
N PHE A 100 -7.93 3.17 10.54
CA PHE A 100 -7.28 4.31 9.89
C PHE A 100 -8.06 5.61 10.07
N GLN A 101 -9.39 5.58 9.97
CA GLN A 101 -10.22 6.78 10.19
C GLN A 101 -10.10 7.29 11.62
N LYS A 102 -10.16 6.41 12.63
CA LYS A 102 -9.94 6.76 14.04
C LYS A 102 -8.56 7.36 14.26
N ASN A 103 -7.52 6.67 13.76
CA ASN A 103 -6.13 7.09 13.89
C ASN A 103 -5.87 8.50 13.35
N LYS A 104 -6.60 8.94 12.31
CA LYS A 104 -6.48 10.30 11.73
C LYS A 104 -6.72 11.40 12.77
N GLU A 105 -7.67 11.18 13.68
CA GLU A 105 -8.11 12.17 14.67
C GLU A 105 -7.45 12.00 16.05
N GLU A 106 -6.63 10.96 16.21
CA GLU A 106 -5.91 10.65 17.45
C GLU A 106 -4.47 11.20 17.43
N TYR A 107 -3.89 11.38 18.63
CA TYR A 107 -2.46 11.57 18.80
C TYR A 107 -1.72 10.23 18.87
N ILE A 108 -2.31 9.25 19.55
CA ILE A 108 -1.78 7.90 19.71
C ILE A 108 -2.89 6.90 19.45
N SER A 109 -2.60 5.84 18.68
CA SER A 109 -3.60 4.86 18.27
C SER A 109 -3.15 3.43 18.52
N PHE A 110 -3.62 2.89 19.64
CA PHE A 110 -3.36 1.50 20.01
C PHE A 110 -4.17 0.52 19.17
N GLY A 111 -5.37 0.90 18.71
CA GLY A 111 -6.25 0.04 17.91
C GLY A 111 -5.61 -0.34 16.57
N LEU A 112 -5.18 0.65 15.79
CA LEU A 112 -4.49 0.43 14.52
C LEU A 112 -3.20 -0.37 14.69
N ALA A 113 -2.37 -0.02 15.68
CA ALA A 113 -1.13 -0.73 15.95
C ALA A 113 -1.39 -2.20 16.35
N LYS A 114 -2.39 -2.46 17.20
CA LYS A 114 -2.80 -3.82 17.59
C LYS A 114 -3.29 -4.62 16.39
N LEU A 115 -4.09 -4.01 15.52
CA LEU A 115 -4.60 -4.66 14.31
C LEU A 115 -3.47 -5.05 13.35
N ILE A 116 -2.53 -4.14 13.10
CA ILE A 116 -1.35 -4.39 12.27
C ILE A 116 -0.48 -5.48 12.89
N TYR A 117 -0.24 -5.41 14.21
CA TYR A 117 0.55 -6.43 14.91
C TYR A 117 -0.09 -7.81 14.79
N LYS A 118 -1.40 -7.94 15.04
CA LYS A 118 -2.13 -9.21 14.95
C LYS A 118 -2.01 -9.83 13.56
N ASN A 119 -2.11 -8.99 12.52
CA ASN A 119 -2.11 -9.43 11.11
C ASN A 119 -0.75 -9.32 10.41
N ARG A 120 0.34 -9.05 11.16
CA ARG A 120 1.67 -8.77 10.60
C ARG A 120 2.22 -9.86 9.68
N ARG A 121 1.89 -11.13 9.94
CA ARG A 121 2.35 -12.24 9.08
C ARG A 121 1.78 -12.13 7.66
N ILE A 122 0.52 -11.72 7.55
CA ILE A 122 -0.18 -11.51 6.28
C ILE A 122 0.30 -10.20 5.63
N LEU A 123 0.31 -9.10 6.39
CA LEU A 123 0.67 -7.76 5.89
C LEU A 123 2.13 -7.65 5.41
N PHE A 124 3.05 -8.43 6.00
CA PHE A 124 4.47 -8.46 5.63
C PHE A 124 4.87 -9.76 4.92
N SER A 125 3.94 -10.40 4.21
CA SER A 125 4.23 -11.61 3.42
C SER A 125 5.15 -11.31 2.23
N ILE A 126 4.87 -10.21 1.51
CA ILE A 126 5.68 -9.76 0.36
C ILE A 126 7.01 -9.17 0.84
N ASN A 127 6.94 -8.30 1.84
CA ASN A 127 8.12 -7.67 2.43
C ASN A 127 8.72 -8.61 3.49
N LYS A 128 9.70 -9.44 3.12
CA LYS A 128 10.46 -10.34 4.01
C LYS A 128 11.30 -9.59 5.07
N LYS A 129 10.64 -8.77 5.88
CA LYS A 129 11.21 -8.00 6.98
C LYS A 129 11.54 -8.93 8.16
N SER A 130 12.63 -8.64 8.85
CA SER A 130 12.92 -9.28 10.14
C SER A 130 11.83 -8.97 11.17
N SER A 131 11.74 -9.78 12.22
CA SER A 131 10.77 -9.57 13.32
C SER A 131 10.91 -8.16 13.93
N PHE A 132 12.15 -7.68 14.10
CA PHE A 132 12.42 -6.34 14.60
C PHE A 132 11.94 -5.25 13.63
N SER A 133 12.14 -5.43 12.32
CA SER A 133 11.65 -4.46 11.32
C SER A 133 10.12 -4.41 11.26
N LYS A 134 9.44 -5.56 11.43
CA LYS A 134 7.97 -5.62 11.55
C LYS A 134 7.48 -4.91 12.81
N LEU A 135 8.17 -5.09 13.94
CA LEU A 135 7.87 -4.41 15.19
C LEU A 135 8.04 -2.89 15.05
N ASN A 136 9.18 -2.44 14.53
CA ASN A 136 9.44 -1.02 14.31
C ASN A 136 8.38 -0.39 13.38
N PHE A 137 7.96 -1.08 12.31
CA PHE A 137 6.86 -0.60 11.48
C PHE A 137 5.57 -0.44 12.29
N THR A 138 5.23 -1.44 13.10
CA THR A 138 4.01 -1.41 13.94
C THR A 138 4.05 -0.24 14.93
N LEU A 139 5.21 0.00 15.58
CA LEU A 139 5.38 1.12 16.50
C LEU A 139 5.23 2.48 15.81
N LYS A 140 5.67 2.62 14.55
CA LYS A 140 5.47 3.86 13.78
C LYS A 140 4.00 4.16 13.50
N GLU A 141 3.15 3.14 13.46
CA GLU A 141 1.72 3.30 13.24
C GLU A 141 0.97 3.68 14.54
N LEU A 142 1.64 3.65 15.71
CA LEU A 142 1.09 4.19 16.96
C LEU A 142 0.87 5.69 16.88
N TRP A 143 1.74 6.44 16.18
CA TRP A 143 1.56 7.87 16.02
C TRP A 143 0.30 8.15 15.21
N GLY A 144 -0.61 8.94 15.75
CA GLY A 144 -1.86 9.31 15.10
C GLY A 144 -1.70 10.46 14.11
N GLY A 145 -2.76 10.73 13.34
CA GLY A 145 -2.79 11.76 12.30
C GLY A 145 -2.63 13.19 12.83
N LYS A 146 -2.98 13.46 14.10
CA LYS A 146 -2.70 14.77 14.71
C LYS A 146 -1.19 15.02 14.85
N ILE A 147 -0.43 14.00 15.30
CA ILE A 147 1.03 14.12 15.42
C ILE A 147 1.69 14.24 14.03
N ARG A 148 1.23 13.45 13.05
CA ARG A 148 1.76 13.51 11.67
C ARG A 148 1.50 14.82 10.93
N ARG A 149 0.65 15.70 11.46
CA ARG A 149 0.41 17.06 10.91
C ARG A 149 1.34 18.11 11.53
N ILE A 150 1.92 17.82 12.69
CA ILE A 150 2.84 18.72 13.40
C ILE A 150 4.26 18.61 12.81
N PHE A 151 4.60 17.47 12.21
CA PHE A 151 5.91 17.15 11.60
C PHE A 151 5.77 16.81 10.12
#